data_AF-A0A7J3UB19-F1
#
_entry.id   AF-A0A7J3UB19-F1
#
_cell.length_a   1.000
_cell.length_b   1.000
_cell.length_c   1.000
_cell.angle_alpha   90.00
_cell.angle_beta   90.00
_cell.angle_gamma   90.00
#
_symmetry.space_group_name_H-M   'P 1'
#
loop_
_entity.id
_entity.type
_entity.pdbx_description
1 polymer ?
#
loop_
_entity_poly.entity_id
_entity_poly.type
_entity_poly.pdbx_seq_one_letter_code
_entity_poly.pdbx_strand_id
1 'polypeptide(L)'
;MPLSKYQSICYKIFGKRASKSTQIAYIKRAIERAYIEVRPEAYIAYAWMNGVIGAVAGVAFIFIYLFLLPGMGIILPTKLLIIVIPAPILIGAMAYLVTMMIPESKANSRKKDIDNKLPYALNFLAAMASAGVTPALAFKSLAEQPIYGEVQKEAAWIYRDMSIFNIDIVTALRNAANRTPSIKFQEFI
;
A
#
# COMPACT_ATOMS: atom_id res chain seq x y z
N MET A 1 8.34 -11.05 -2.24
CA MET A 1 9.72 -10.70 -1.86
C MET A 1 9.97 -10.90 -0.36
N PRO A 2 11.23 -11.03 0.10
CA PRO A 2 11.54 -11.08 1.53
C PRO A 2 11.13 -9.77 2.21
N LEU A 3 10.54 -9.88 3.41
CA LEU A 3 10.21 -8.73 4.25
C LEU A 3 11.48 -7.93 4.55
N SER A 4 11.38 -6.59 4.56
CA SER A 4 12.47 -5.74 5.08
C SER A 4 12.86 -6.19 6.49
N LYS A 5 14.14 -6.03 6.89
CA LYS A 5 14.62 -6.38 8.23
C LYS A 5 13.71 -5.83 9.33
N TYR A 6 13.24 -4.59 9.17
CA TYR A 6 12.31 -3.95 10.11
C TYR A 6 10.93 -4.62 10.11
N GLN A 7 10.35 -4.90 8.95
CA GLN A 7 9.04 -5.58 8.83
C GLN A 7 9.09 -7.01 9.38
N SER A 8 10.22 -7.71 9.23
CA SER A 8 10.43 -9.04 9.80
C SER A 8 10.42 -9.00 11.33
N ILE A 9 11.09 -8.00 11.94
CA ILE A 9 11.06 -7.80 13.40
C ILE A 9 9.65 -7.48 13.88
N CYS A 10 8.94 -6.59 13.18
CA CYS A 10 7.55 -6.25 13.48
C CYS A 10 6.66 -7.50 13.47
N TYR A 11 6.80 -8.33 12.43
CA TYR A 11 6.03 -9.57 12.29
C TYR A 11 6.37 -10.60 13.38
N LYS A 12 7.63 -10.72 13.79
CA LYS A 12 8.00 -11.61 14.92
C LYS A 12 7.34 -11.20 16.23
N ILE A 13 7.23 -9.88 16.48
CA ILE A 13 6.68 -9.34 17.73
C ILE A 13 5.15 -9.38 17.73
N PHE A 14 4.51 -8.93 16.64
CA PHE A 14 3.06 -8.72 16.59
C PHE A 14 2.29 -9.68 15.69
N GLY A 15 2.97 -10.53 14.91
CA GLY A 15 2.36 -11.33 13.84
C GLY A 15 1.20 -12.22 14.28
N LYS A 16 1.31 -12.90 15.43
CA LYS A 16 0.24 -13.77 15.97
C LYS A 16 -1.04 -13.01 16.33
N ARG A 17 -0.93 -11.75 16.75
CA ARG A 17 -2.07 -10.88 17.07
C ARG A 17 -2.59 -10.18 15.82
N ALA A 18 -1.68 -9.74 14.95
CA ALA A 18 -2.02 -9.11 13.69
C ALA A 18 -2.81 -10.05 12.76
N SER A 19 -2.49 -11.36 12.77
CA SER A 19 -3.21 -12.38 11.98
C SER A 19 -4.63 -12.69 12.46
N LYS A 20 -5.04 -12.18 13.63
CA LYS A 20 -6.41 -12.31 14.15
C LYS A 20 -7.18 -10.99 14.09
N SER A 21 -6.59 -9.93 13.55
CA SER A 21 -7.22 -8.62 13.47
C SER A 21 -8.37 -8.64 12.47
N THR A 22 -9.49 -8.01 12.82
CA THR A 22 -10.64 -7.78 11.93
C THR A 22 -10.25 -6.96 10.68
N GLN A 23 -9.14 -6.20 10.75
CA GLN A 23 -8.68 -5.31 9.69
C GLN A 23 -7.96 -6.04 8.53
N ILE A 24 -7.67 -7.34 8.66
CA ILE A 24 -6.93 -8.10 7.64
C ILE A 24 -7.63 -8.04 6.28
N ALA A 25 -8.95 -8.23 6.24
CA ALA A 25 -9.70 -8.25 4.98
C ALA A 25 -9.70 -6.90 4.26
N TYR A 26 -9.64 -5.79 5.01
CA TYR A 26 -9.54 -4.45 4.47
C TYR A 26 -8.12 -4.17 3.97
N ILE A 27 -7.11 -4.44 4.79
CA ILE A 27 -5.70 -4.21 4.43
C ILE A 27 -5.25 -5.09 3.28
N LYS A 28 -5.70 -6.34 3.21
CA LYS A 28 -5.47 -7.22 2.07
C LYS A 28 -5.92 -6.56 0.76
N ARG A 29 -7.18 -6.09 0.71
CA ARG A 29 -7.73 -5.41 -0.47
C ARG A 29 -6.97 -4.13 -0.80
N ALA A 30 -6.62 -3.33 0.21
CA ALA A 30 -5.91 -2.07 0.01
C ALA A 30 -4.50 -2.29 -0.54
N ILE A 31 -3.76 -3.26 -0.01
CA ILE A 31 -2.40 -3.63 -0.44
C ILE A 31 -2.40 -4.25 -1.85
N GLU A 32 -3.37 -5.11 -2.16
CA GLU A 32 -3.54 -5.70 -3.50
C GLU A 32 -3.78 -4.60 -4.53
N ARG A 33 -4.72 -3.68 -4.27
CA ARG A 33 -5.00 -2.51 -5.13
C ARG A 33 -3.81 -1.56 -5.25
N ALA A 34 -3.05 -1.39 -4.19
CA ALA A 34 -1.88 -0.51 -4.14
C ALA A 34 -0.62 -1.09 -4.78
N TYR A 35 -0.64 -2.37 -5.19
CA TYR A 35 0.54 -3.09 -5.66
C TYR A 35 1.67 -2.98 -4.62
N ILE A 36 1.35 -3.36 -3.38
CA ILE A 36 2.32 -3.43 -2.28
C ILE A 36 2.61 -4.91 -2.02
N GLU A 37 3.85 -5.33 -2.17
CA GLU A 37 4.24 -6.74 -2.05
C GLU A 37 4.54 -7.14 -0.60
N VAL A 38 3.56 -6.95 0.30
CA VAL A 38 3.70 -7.26 1.73
C VAL A 38 2.52 -8.09 2.19
N ARG A 39 2.77 -9.08 3.06
CA ARG A 39 1.69 -9.88 3.68
C ARG A 39 0.80 -8.98 4.55
N PRO A 40 -0.54 -9.09 4.49
CA PRO A 40 -1.44 -8.21 5.25
C PRO A 40 -1.15 -8.19 6.75
N GLU A 41 -0.82 -9.34 7.33
CA GLU A 41 -0.50 -9.48 8.75
C GLU A 41 0.80 -8.77 9.12
N ALA A 42 1.81 -8.84 8.24
CA ALA A 42 3.08 -8.13 8.42
C ALA A 42 2.89 -6.62 8.31
N TYR A 43 1.97 -6.16 7.46
CA TYR A 43 1.63 -4.75 7.34
C TYR A 43 0.92 -4.19 8.58
N ILE A 44 -0.05 -4.93 9.12
CA ILE A 44 -0.73 -4.56 10.38
C ILE A 44 0.27 -4.51 11.53
N ALA A 45 1.15 -5.52 11.63
CA ALA A 45 2.22 -5.54 12.62
C ALA A 45 3.17 -4.34 12.48
N TYR A 46 3.52 -3.95 11.26
CA TYR A 46 4.32 -2.76 10.95
C TYR A 46 3.61 -1.47 11.39
N ALA A 47 2.31 -1.33 11.16
CA ALA A 47 1.52 -0.17 11.59
C ALA A 47 1.44 -0.06 13.12
N TRP A 48 1.21 -1.18 13.82
CA TRP A 48 1.23 -1.19 15.29
C TRP A 48 2.61 -0.82 15.84
N MET A 49 3.68 -1.34 15.23
CA MET A 49 5.04 -0.99 15.64
C MET A 49 5.31 0.51 15.47
N ASN A 50 4.93 1.10 14.34
CA ASN A 50 5.07 2.55 14.13
C ASN A 50 4.27 3.36 15.15
N GLY A 51 3.08 2.91 15.53
CA GLY A 51 2.30 3.54 16.61
C GLY A 51 3.02 3.48 17.96
N VAL A 52 3.62 2.34 18.31
CA VAL A 52 4.41 2.18 19.54
C VAL A 52 5.65 3.07 19.52
N ILE A 53 6.38 3.12 18.40
CA ILE A 53 7.55 3.99 18.26
C ILE A 53 7.14 5.46 18.37
N GLY A 54 6.02 5.86 17.76
CA GLY A 54 5.46 7.21 17.89
C GLY A 54 5.12 7.55 19.34
N ALA A 55 4.54 6.61 20.09
CA ALA A 55 4.26 6.81 21.51
C ALA A 55 5.54 6.95 22.34
N VAL A 56 6.55 6.11 22.10
CA VAL A 56 7.87 6.21 22.77
C VAL A 56 8.54 7.55 22.47
N ALA A 57 8.48 8.02 21.22
CA ALA A 57 8.98 9.35 20.85
C ALA A 57 8.23 10.47 21.59
N GLY A 58 6.90 10.35 21.74
CA GLY A 58 6.12 11.31 22.52
C GLY A 58 6.47 11.30 24.02
N VAL A 59 6.76 10.14 24.61
CA VAL A 59 7.26 10.07 26.00
C VAL A 59 8.62 10.74 26.13
N ALA A 60 9.51 10.54 25.15
CA ALA A 60 10.79 11.24 25.11
C ALA A 60 10.60 12.77 25.01
N PHE A 61 9.60 13.25 24.26
CA PHE A 61 9.22 14.67 24.24
C PHE A 61 8.78 15.20 25.60
N ILE A 62 7.96 14.44 26.35
CA ILE A 62 7.58 14.79 27.72
C ILE A 62 8.82 14.88 28.63
N PHE A 63 9.69 13.88 28.54
CA PHE A 63 10.91 13.83 29.35
C PHE A 63 11.83 15.04 29.07
N ILE A 64 12.00 15.39 27.79
CA ILE A 64 12.77 16.58 27.39
C ILE A 64 12.14 17.86 27.96
N TYR A 65 10.82 18.00 27.86
CA TYR A 65 10.10 19.17 28.36
C TYR A 65 10.21 19.33 29.89
N LEU A 66 10.06 18.24 30.64
CA LEU A 66 10.03 18.26 32.11
C LEU A 66 11.41 18.29 32.77
N PHE A 67 12.40 17.59 32.20
CA PHE A 67 13.69 17.38 32.85
C PHE A 67 14.84 18.09 32.14
N LEU A 68 14.92 17.98 30.81
CA LEU A 68 16.09 18.44 30.07
C LEU A 68 16.12 19.96 29.92
N LEU A 69 15.00 20.58 29.51
CA LEU A 69 14.91 22.02 29.27
C LEU A 69 15.11 22.87 30.52
N PRO A 70 14.46 22.57 31.68
CA PRO A 70 14.71 23.31 32.91
C PRO A 70 16.15 23.15 33.42
N GLY A 71 16.76 21.97 33.21
CA GLY A 71 18.17 21.72 33.55
C GLY A 71 19.17 22.56 32.75
N MET A 72 18.77 23.10 31.58
CA MET A 72 19.54 24.02 30.76
C MET A 72 19.22 25.51 31.03
N GLY A 73 18.39 25.81 32.03
CA GLY A 73 17.96 27.17 32.36
C GLY A 73 16.83 27.72 31.50
N ILE A 74 16.23 26.90 30.63
CA ILE A 74 15.08 27.28 29.79
C ILE A 74 13.78 26.92 30.54
N ILE A 75 13.10 27.93 31.08
CA ILE A 75 11.84 27.76 31.80
C ILE A 75 10.68 28.00 30.83
N LEU A 76 9.98 26.93 30.45
CA LEU A 76 8.78 27.02 29.61
C LEU A 76 7.51 27.20 30.47
N PRO A 77 6.48 27.88 29.93
CA PRO A 77 5.24 28.10 30.67
C PRO A 77 4.50 26.78 30.92
N THR A 78 4.08 26.55 32.16
CA THR A 78 3.38 25.33 32.62
C THR A 78 2.06 25.08 31.89
N LYS A 79 1.45 26.12 31.31
CA LYS A 79 0.24 26.00 30.46
C LYS A 79 0.45 25.07 29.25
N LEU A 80 1.68 24.91 28.76
CA LEU A 80 2.00 24.00 27.65
C LEU A 80 1.87 22.52 28.02
N LEU A 81 1.82 22.16 29.31
CA LEU A 81 1.60 20.78 29.75
C LEU A 81 0.29 20.19 29.23
N ILE A 82 -0.72 21.04 28.99
CA ILE A 82 -2.01 20.63 28.41
C ILE A 82 -1.81 19.99 27.02
N ILE A 83 -0.80 20.43 26.27
CA ILE A 83 -0.47 19.90 24.92
C ILE A 83 0.54 18.75 25.01
N VAL A 84 1.48 18.84 25.95
CA VAL A 84 2.59 17.89 26.10
C VAL A 84 2.13 16.55 26.69
N ILE A 85 1.21 16.57 27.66
CA ILE A 85 0.68 15.34 28.29
C ILE A 85 0.01 14.38 27.28
N PRO A 86 -0.88 14.82 26.38
CA PRO A 86 -1.49 13.93 25.39
C PRO A 86 -0.54 13.55 24.23
N ALA A 87 0.64 14.17 24.11
CA ALA A 87 1.54 14.00 22.96
C ALA A 87 1.91 12.54 22.63
N PRO A 88 2.21 11.64 23.59
CA PRO A 88 2.50 10.23 23.28
C PRO A 88 1.35 9.51 22.58
N ILE A 89 0.12 9.74 23.06
CA ILE A 89 -1.06 9.11 22.49
C ILE A 89 -1.33 9.69 21.11
N LEU A 90 -1.25 11.02 20.95
CA LEU A 90 -1.49 11.69 19.68
C LEU A 90 -0.46 11.30 18.63
N ILE A 91 0.83 11.34 18.95
CA ILE A 91 1.91 10.99 18.01
C ILE A 91 1.84 9.51 17.64
N GLY A 92 1.61 8.63 18.61
CA GLY A 92 1.44 7.20 18.35
C GLY A 92 0.21 6.89 17.47
N ALA A 93 -0.94 7.50 17.77
CA ALA A 93 -2.15 7.35 16.97
C ALA A 93 -1.94 7.90 15.54
N MET A 94 -1.32 9.06 15.40
CA MET A 94 -1.00 9.65 14.10
C MET A 94 -0.07 8.75 13.28
N ALA A 95 0.99 8.21 13.89
CA ALA A 95 1.92 7.30 13.20
C ALA A 95 1.21 6.02 12.69
N TYR A 96 0.32 5.47 13.51
CA TYR A 96 -0.52 4.32 13.13
C TYR A 96 -1.47 4.67 11.96
N LEU A 97 -2.21 5.78 12.08
CA LEU A 97 -3.19 6.20 11.08
C LEU A 97 -2.55 6.53 9.74
N VAL A 98 -1.45 7.29 9.75
CA VAL A 98 -0.68 7.59 8.54
C VAL A 98 -0.22 6.30 7.88
N THR A 99 0.31 5.35 8.66
CA THR A 99 0.73 4.06 8.12
C THR A 99 -0.45 3.33 7.47
N MET A 100 -1.61 3.27 8.12
CA MET A 100 -2.81 2.62 7.59
C MET A 100 -3.37 3.27 6.31
N MET A 101 -3.14 4.57 6.10
CA MET A 101 -3.63 5.31 4.92
C MET A 101 -2.73 5.19 3.68
N ILE A 102 -1.46 4.79 3.85
CA ILE A 102 -0.50 4.67 2.73
C ILE A 102 -1.01 3.76 1.58
N PRO A 103 -1.58 2.57 1.83
CA PRO A 103 -2.01 1.68 0.75
C PRO A 103 -3.14 2.30 -0.07
N GLU A 104 -4.14 2.89 0.60
CA GLU A 104 -5.24 3.56 -0.11
C GLU A 104 -4.76 4.76 -0.92
N SER A 105 -3.88 5.58 -0.35
CA SER A 105 -3.30 6.71 -1.07
C SER A 105 -2.56 6.25 -2.33
N LYS A 106 -1.74 5.20 -2.23
CA LYS A 106 -1.05 4.62 -3.37
C LYS A 106 -2.01 4.01 -4.39
N ALA A 107 -3.05 3.29 -3.94
CA ALA A 107 -4.09 2.74 -4.81
C ALA A 107 -4.83 3.83 -5.59
N ASN A 108 -5.11 4.98 -4.95
CA ASN A 108 -5.74 6.13 -5.59
C ASN A 108 -4.82 6.78 -6.63
N SER A 109 -3.53 6.90 -6.34
CA SER A 109 -2.55 7.38 -7.34
C SER A 109 -2.46 6.44 -8.54
N ARG A 110 -2.45 5.11 -8.30
CA ARG A 110 -2.49 4.11 -9.37
C ARG A 110 -3.76 4.19 -10.20
N LYS A 111 -4.93 4.32 -9.54
CA LYS A 111 -6.23 4.49 -10.22
C LYS A 111 -6.19 5.65 -11.21
N LYS A 112 -5.71 6.83 -10.77
CA LYS A 112 -5.60 8.01 -11.63
C LYS A 112 -4.69 7.77 -12.83
N ASP A 113 -3.55 7.10 -12.61
CA ASP A 113 -2.63 6.78 -13.69
C ASP A 113 -3.24 5.82 -14.73
N ILE A 114 -3.92 4.77 -14.25
CA ILE A 114 -4.65 3.82 -15.09
C ILE A 114 -5.74 4.55 -15.88
N ASP A 115 -6.62 5.30 -15.21
CA ASP A 115 -7.75 5.98 -15.85
C ASP A 115 -7.31 6.95 -16.95
N ASN A 116 -6.17 7.63 -16.78
CA ASN A 116 -5.63 8.57 -17.74
C ASN A 116 -5.00 7.90 -18.97
N LYS A 117 -4.35 6.74 -18.76
CA LYS A 117 -3.59 6.04 -19.83
C LYS A 117 -4.40 4.93 -20.50
N LEU A 118 -5.51 4.53 -19.91
CA LEU A 118 -6.34 3.43 -20.37
C LEU A 118 -6.75 3.58 -21.85
N PRO A 119 -7.30 4.71 -22.32
CA PRO A 119 -7.75 4.81 -23.73
C PRO A 119 -6.65 4.50 -24.75
N TYR A 120 -5.41 4.94 -24.47
CA TYR A 120 -4.26 4.67 -25.34
C TYR A 120 -3.83 3.20 -25.32
N ALA A 121 -3.88 2.57 -24.15
CA ALA A 121 -3.61 1.14 -24.01
C ALA A 121 -4.68 0.29 -24.72
N LEU A 122 -5.95 0.74 -24.71
CA LEU A 122 -7.03 0.08 -25.43
C LEU A 122 -6.82 0.11 -26.94
N ASN A 123 -6.44 1.27 -27.49
CA ASN A 123 -6.13 1.39 -28.91
C ASN A 123 -4.98 0.45 -29.31
N PHE A 124 -3.97 0.30 -28.45
CA PHE A 124 -2.89 -0.65 -28.66
C PHE A 124 -3.38 -2.10 -28.67
N LEU A 125 -4.16 -2.52 -27.67
CA LEU A 125 -4.72 -3.87 -27.61
C LEU A 125 -5.66 -4.17 -28.80
N ALA A 126 -6.46 -3.18 -29.21
CA ALA A 126 -7.35 -3.30 -30.37
C ALA A 126 -6.56 -3.48 -31.67
N ALA A 127 -5.45 -2.73 -31.85
CA ALA A 127 -4.56 -2.92 -32.99
C ALA A 127 -3.91 -4.32 -33.01
N MET A 128 -3.45 -4.80 -31.85
CA MET A 128 -2.90 -6.16 -31.69
C MET A 128 -3.94 -7.24 -31.99
N ALA A 129 -5.17 -7.08 -31.49
CA ALA A 129 -6.28 -8.00 -31.77
C ALA A 129 -6.66 -8.00 -33.26
N SER A 130 -6.66 -6.83 -33.90
CA SER A 130 -6.94 -6.69 -35.34
C SER A 130 -5.86 -7.34 -36.21
N ALA A 131 -4.61 -7.37 -35.72
CA ALA A 131 -3.50 -8.09 -36.32
C ALA A 131 -3.51 -9.62 -36.03
N GLY A 132 -4.55 -10.13 -35.36
CA GLY A 132 -4.69 -11.55 -35.02
C GLY A 132 -3.77 -12.03 -33.89
N VAL A 133 -3.17 -11.11 -33.12
CA VAL A 133 -2.30 -11.48 -32.00
C VAL A 133 -3.14 -12.05 -30.86
N THR A 134 -2.67 -13.17 -30.29
CA THR A 134 -3.35 -13.79 -29.14
C THR A 134 -3.40 -12.86 -27.92
N PRO A 135 -4.44 -12.93 -27.07
CA PRO A 135 -4.56 -12.07 -25.89
C PRO A 135 -3.33 -12.12 -24.98
N ALA A 136 -2.75 -13.31 -24.77
CA ALA A 136 -1.54 -13.48 -23.97
C ALA A 136 -0.38 -12.62 -24.49
N LEU A 137 -0.12 -12.68 -25.80
CA LEU A 137 0.94 -11.91 -26.44
C LEU A 137 0.61 -10.41 -26.51
N ALA A 138 -0.66 -10.04 -26.70
CA ALA A 138 -1.09 -8.65 -26.67
C ALA A 138 -0.83 -8.00 -25.29
N PHE A 139 -1.20 -8.69 -24.20
CA PHE A 139 -0.90 -8.22 -22.84
C PHE A 139 0.60 -8.24 -22.52
N LYS A 140 1.36 -9.20 -23.06
CA LYS A 140 2.83 -9.21 -22.98
C LYS A 140 3.43 -7.97 -23.63
N SER A 141 3.05 -7.68 -24.88
CA SER A 141 3.55 -6.52 -25.60
C SER A 141 3.15 -5.21 -24.91
N LEU A 142 1.93 -5.12 -24.37
CA LEU A 142 1.50 -3.95 -23.60
C LEU A 142 2.31 -3.79 -22.30
N ALA A 143 2.68 -4.90 -21.66
CA ALA A 143 3.49 -4.92 -20.43
C ALA A 143 4.94 -4.45 -20.65
N GLU A 144 5.47 -4.55 -21.88
CA GLU A 144 6.81 -4.11 -22.24
C GLU A 144 6.90 -2.61 -22.53
N GLN A 145 5.76 -1.91 -22.59
CA GLN A 145 5.68 -0.51 -23.01
C GLN A 145 5.53 0.44 -21.80
N PRO A 146 6.64 1.07 -21.32
CA PRO A 146 6.63 1.90 -20.12
C PRO A 146 5.75 3.15 -20.23
N ILE A 147 5.46 3.59 -21.46
CA ILE A 147 4.60 4.74 -21.74
C ILE A 147 3.19 4.60 -21.12
N TYR A 148 2.71 3.37 -20.93
CA TYR A 148 1.40 3.10 -20.35
C TYR A 148 1.39 3.04 -18.81
N GLY A 149 2.49 3.35 -18.13
CA GLY A 149 2.51 3.63 -16.69
C GLY A 149 2.09 2.46 -15.80
N GLU A 150 0.96 2.59 -15.10
CA GLU A 150 0.38 1.54 -14.27
C GLU A 150 -0.42 0.51 -15.08
N VAL A 151 -0.88 0.85 -16.29
CA VAL A 151 -1.63 -0.07 -17.16
C VAL A 151 -0.73 -1.21 -17.65
N GLN A 152 0.54 -0.92 -18.00
CA GLN A 152 1.51 -1.97 -18.34
C GLN A 152 1.72 -2.95 -17.17
N LYS A 153 1.60 -2.51 -15.90
CA LYS A 153 1.77 -3.40 -14.74
C LYS A 153 0.55 -4.32 -14.56
N GLU A 154 -0.65 -3.79 -14.78
CA GLU A 154 -1.87 -4.62 -14.83
C GLU A 154 -1.78 -5.65 -15.97
N ALA A 155 -1.31 -5.23 -17.14
CA ALA A 155 -1.06 -6.12 -18.28
C ALA A 155 0.00 -7.19 -17.97
N ALA A 156 1.09 -6.83 -17.29
CA ALA A 156 2.13 -7.75 -16.86
C ALA A 156 1.57 -8.83 -15.91
N TRP A 157 0.67 -8.45 -15.01
CA TRP A 157 0.01 -9.39 -14.11
C TRP A 157 -0.98 -10.31 -14.83
N ILE A 158 -1.76 -9.79 -15.77
CA ILE A 158 -2.65 -10.62 -16.61
C ILE A 158 -1.81 -11.62 -17.40
N TYR A 159 -0.73 -11.17 -18.05
CA TYR A 159 0.17 -12.04 -18.80
C TYR A 159 0.85 -13.08 -17.89
N ARG A 160 1.30 -12.70 -16.70
CA ARG A 160 1.87 -13.63 -15.71
C ARG A 160 0.86 -14.70 -15.31
N ASP A 161 -0.38 -14.31 -15.05
CA ASP A 161 -1.44 -15.25 -14.66
C ASP A 161 -1.69 -16.30 -15.74
N MET A 162 -1.65 -15.88 -17.01
CA MET A 162 -1.78 -16.79 -18.15
C MET A 162 -0.54 -17.63 -18.42
N SER A 163 0.66 -17.03 -18.41
CA SER A 163 1.91 -17.67 -18.87
C SER A 163 2.62 -18.51 -17.81
N ILE A 164 2.55 -18.10 -16.54
CA ILE A 164 3.25 -18.78 -15.44
C ILE A 164 2.30 -19.74 -14.73
N PHE A 165 1.05 -19.32 -14.52
CA PHE A 165 0.08 -20.12 -13.76
C PHE A 165 -0.89 -20.90 -14.65
N ASN A 166 -0.77 -20.82 -15.98
CA ASN A 166 -1.67 -21.47 -16.96
C ASN A 166 -3.16 -21.20 -16.66
N ILE A 167 -3.47 -20.03 -16.12
CA ILE A 167 -4.85 -19.60 -15.85
C ILE A 167 -5.48 -19.18 -17.18
N ASP A 168 -6.71 -19.63 -17.43
CA ASP A 168 -7.43 -19.24 -18.63
C ASP A 168 -7.69 -17.72 -18.66
N ILE A 169 -7.86 -17.16 -19.86
CA ILE A 169 -8.02 -15.72 -20.03
C ILE A 169 -9.20 -15.15 -19.24
N VAL A 170 -10.32 -15.88 -19.15
CA VAL A 170 -11.53 -15.38 -18.46
C VAL A 170 -11.27 -15.29 -16.96
N THR A 171 -10.64 -16.31 -16.38
CA THR A 171 -10.25 -16.29 -14.96
C THR A 171 -9.16 -15.26 -14.68
N ALA A 172 -8.19 -15.09 -15.59
CA ALA A 172 -7.14 -14.08 -15.45
C ALA A 172 -7.70 -12.65 -15.47
N LEU A 173 -8.63 -12.35 -16.38
CA LEU A 173 -9.31 -11.05 -16.46
C LEU A 173 -10.22 -10.83 -15.24
N ARG A 174 -10.96 -11.85 -14.79
CA ARG A 174 -11.75 -11.76 -13.56
C ARG A 174 -10.88 -11.45 -12.33
N ASN A 175 -9.72 -12.09 -12.21
CA ASN A 175 -8.77 -11.81 -11.14
C ASN A 175 -8.20 -10.39 -11.24
N ALA A 176 -7.95 -9.90 -12.46
CA ALA A 176 -7.52 -8.53 -12.71
C ALA A 176 -8.61 -7.50 -12.35
N ALA A 177 -9.87 -7.77 -12.68
CA ALA A 177 -10.99 -6.91 -12.31
C ALA A 177 -11.13 -6.79 -10.79
N ASN A 178 -10.95 -7.90 -10.06
CA ASN A 178 -11.08 -7.89 -8.60
C ASN A 178 -9.97 -7.11 -7.87
N ARG A 179 -8.77 -7.01 -8.44
CA ARG A 179 -7.60 -6.39 -7.79
C ARG A 179 -7.31 -4.95 -8.25
N THR A 180 -7.73 -4.56 -9.44
CA THR A 180 -7.47 -3.20 -9.95
C THR A 180 -8.21 -2.15 -9.12
N PRO A 181 -7.61 -0.97 -8.87
CA PRO A 181 -8.30 0.14 -8.23
C PRO A 181 -9.17 0.98 -9.20
N SER A 182 -9.06 0.76 -10.52
CA SER A 182 -9.79 1.53 -11.55
C SER A 182 -11.08 0.82 -11.98
N ILE A 183 -12.22 1.51 -11.83
CA ILE A 183 -13.53 1.02 -12.28
C ILE A 183 -13.58 0.96 -13.81
N LYS A 184 -13.01 1.97 -14.50
CA LYS A 184 -12.96 1.98 -15.97
C LYS A 184 -12.18 0.79 -16.53
N PHE A 185 -11.10 0.40 -15.85
CA PHE A 185 -10.34 -0.80 -16.20
C PHE A 185 -11.16 -2.07 -15.94
N GLN A 186 -11.92 -2.12 -14.84
CA GLN A 186 -12.81 -3.26 -14.52
C GLN A 186 -13.92 -3.45 -15.55
N GLU A 187 -14.51 -2.36 -16.04
CA GLU A 187 -15.58 -2.41 -17.04
C GLU A 187 -15.08 -2.83 -18.41
N PHE A 188 -13.78 -2.63 -18.69
CA PHE A 188 -13.18 -2.99 -19.97
C PHE A 188 -12.86 -4.49 -20.10
N ILE A 189 -12.40 -5.13 -19.02
CA ILE A 189 -11.91 -6.52 -19.02
C ILE A 189 -12.99 -7.53 -18.60
#